data_AF-A0A933XGJ9-F1
#
_entry.id   AF-A0A933XGJ9-F1
#
_cell.length_a   1.000
_cell.length_b   1.000
_cell.length_c   1.000
_cell.angle_alpha   90.00
_cell.angle_beta   90.00
_cell.angle_gamma   90.00
#
_symmetry.space_group_name_H-M   'P 1'
#
loop_
_entity.id
_entity.type
_entity.pdbx_description
1 polymer ?
#
loop_
_entity_poly.entity_id
_entity_poly.type
_entity_poly.pdbx_seq_one_letter_code
_entity_poly.pdbx_strand_id
1 'polypeptide(L)'
;MKLYIIPGYKETIRDYQWLISKTKDKYNVEFLDLQLKGNSLSQLSKTKIDSNSIVFGFSTGALIAYKLKAPVKKGIYCSMSEILGSDVNHAINHMIKLFGEETTNELRRMRYGKPKAKKFVLFCGDKEMTQRVFKLGKVNIVKNTGHEFTKAYKQAVLKEM
;
A
#
# COMPACT_ATOMS: atom_id res chain seq x y z
N MET A 1 -6.91 -14.11 14.27
CA MET A 1 -5.93 -13.65 13.24
C MET A 1 -6.05 -12.13 13.12
N LYS A 2 -4.94 -11.39 12.98
CA LYS A 2 -4.98 -9.93 12.84
C LYS A 2 -5.06 -9.48 11.37
N LEU A 3 -5.79 -8.40 11.11
CA LEU A 3 -5.77 -7.64 9.86
C LEU A 3 -5.23 -6.24 10.16
N TYR A 4 -4.07 -5.90 9.60
CA TYR A 4 -3.51 -4.56 9.69
C TYR A 4 -3.90 -3.77 8.45
N ILE A 5 -4.41 -2.55 8.63
CA ILE A 5 -4.76 -1.63 7.55
C ILE A 5 -3.78 -0.46 7.59
N ILE A 6 -3.04 -0.24 6.50
CA ILE A 6 -2.14 0.90 6.33
C ILE A 6 -2.73 1.84 5.26
N PRO A 7 -3.17 3.06 5.63
CA PRO A 7 -3.92 3.94 4.75
C PRO A 7 -3.05 4.62 3.69
N GLY A 8 -3.69 5.17 2.67
CA GLY A 8 -3.08 6.11 1.75
C GLY A 8 -2.83 7.48 2.38
N TYR A 9 -2.22 8.37 1.60
CA TYR A 9 -1.89 9.72 2.02
C TYR A 9 -3.16 10.50 2.43
N LYS A 10 -3.17 11.02 3.66
CA LYS A 10 -4.31 11.77 4.27
C LYS A 10 -5.61 10.97 4.45
N GLU A 11 -5.60 9.68 4.20
CA GLU A 11 -6.76 8.83 4.50
C GLU A 11 -6.79 8.45 5.98
N THR A 12 -7.99 8.21 6.48
CA THR A 12 -8.27 7.94 7.88
C THR A 12 -9.05 6.64 8.03
N ILE A 13 -9.25 6.18 9.26
CA ILE A 13 -10.06 4.98 9.53
C ILE A 13 -11.48 5.05 8.93
N ARG A 14 -12.04 6.26 8.72
CA ARG A 14 -13.37 6.45 8.12
C ARG A 14 -13.41 5.93 6.67
N ASP A 15 -12.36 6.15 5.90
CA ASP A 15 -12.24 5.71 4.50
C ASP A 15 -12.23 4.18 4.37
N TYR A 16 -11.92 3.48 5.47
CA TYR A 16 -11.80 2.03 5.56
C TYR A 16 -12.94 1.34 6.31
N GLN A 17 -13.98 2.06 6.71
CA GLN A 17 -15.14 1.47 7.40
C GLN A 17 -15.79 0.32 6.61
N TRP A 18 -15.79 0.42 5.27
CA TRP A 18 -16.31 -0.64 4.41
C TRP A 18 -15.53 -1.96 4.54
N LEU A 19 -14.22 -1.89 4.77
CA LEU A 19 -13.38 -3.08 4.94
C LEU A 19 -13.55 -3.61 6.35
N ILE A 20 -13.37 -2.74 7.35
CA ILE A 20 -13.47 -3.07 8.79
C ILE A 20 -14.80 -3.76 9.10
N SER A 21 -15.92 -3.18 8.65
CA SER A 21 -17.25 -3.73 8.90
C SER A 21 -17.49 -5.10 8.28
N LYS A 22 -16.82 -5.42 7.17
CA LYS A 22 -16.94 -6.70 6.46
C LYS A 22 -15.97 -7.77 6.94
N THR A 23 -14.94 -7.40 7.69
CA THR A 23 -13.89 -8.32 8.14
C THR A 23 -13.84 -8.52 9.65
N LYS A 24 -14.50 -7.67 10.46
CA LYS A 24 -14.42 -7.71 11.94
C LYS A 24 -14.81 -9.05 12.58
N ASP A 25 -15.70 -9.83 11.97
CA ASP A 25 -16.13 -11.12 12.53
C ASP A 25 -15.09 -12.23 12.31
N LYS A 26 -14.12 -12.01 11.40
CA LYS A 26 -13.04 -12.95 11.06
C LYS A 26 -11.68 -12.50 11.59
N TYR A 27 -11.50 -11.20 11.79
CA TYR A 27 -10.21 -10.58 12.03
C TYR A 27 -10.28 -9.59 13.20
N ASN A 28 -9.24 -9.59 14.04
CA ASN A 28 -8.96 -8.45 14.91
C ASN A 28 -8.30 -7.37 14.05
N VAL A 29 -9.04 -6.29 13.77
CA VAL A 29 -8.62 -5.26 12.80
C VAL A 29 -7.86 -4.14 13.54
N GLU A 30 -6.67 -3.82 13.06
CA GLU A 30 -5.80 -2.77 13.59
C GLU A 30 -5.49 -1.76 12.49
N PHE A 31 -5.86 -0.50 12.70
CA PHE A 31 -5.57 0.58 11.77
C PHE A 31 -4.24 1.25 12.15
N LEU A 32 -3.26 1.19 11.25
CA LEU A 32 -1.93 1.75 11.46
C LEU A 32 -1.79 3.04 10.67
N ASP A 33 -1.88 4.19 11.32
CA ASP A 33 -1.73 5.51 10.69
C ASP A 33 -0.27 5.85 10.36
N LEU A 34 0.31 5.09 9.42
CA LEU A 34 1.69 5.25 8.97
C LEU A 34 1.71 6.22 7.78
N GLN A 35 2.01 7.49 8.03
CA GLN A 35 2.11 8.51 7.00
C GLN A 35 3.55 8.70 6.53
N LEU A 36 3.79 8.70 5.21
CA LEU A 36 5.11 8.99 4.64
C LEU A 36 5.59 10.42 4.92
N LYS A 37 4.66 11.39 5.04
CA LYS A 37 5.03 12.79 5.22
C LYS A 37 5.78 13.00 6.52
N GLY A 38 6.98 13.54 6.43
CA GLY A 38 7.85 13.82 7.58
C GLY A 38 8.40 12.56 8.25
N ASN A 39 8.32 11.40 7.60
CA ASN A 39 8.76 10.13 8.16
C ASN A 39 9.67 9.37 7.18
N SER A 40 10.69 8.71 7.71
CA SER A 40 11.50 7.76 6.95
C SER A 40 10.70 6.49 6.64
N LEU A 41 10.58 6.15 5.35
CA LEU A 41 10.04 4.86 4.90
C LEU A 41 10.84 3.71 5.52
N SER A 42 12.17 3.87 5.67
CA SER A 42 13.02 2.88 6.32
C SER A 42 12.63 2.61 7.77
N GLN A 43 12.16 3.63 8.51
CA GLN A 43 11.65 3.47 9.88
C GLN A 43 10.24 2.88 9.89
N LEU A 44 9.33 3.39 9.05
CA LEU A 44 7.96 2.86 8.94
C LEU A 44 7.97 1.37 8.56
N SER A 45 8.91 0.94 7.72
CA SER A 45 9.08 -0.47 7.34
C SER A 45 9.46 -1.41 8.50
N LYS A 46 9.95 -0.87 9.62
CA LYS A 46 10.29 -1.63 10.83
C LYS A 46 9.11 -1.78 11.80
N THR A 47 7.93 -1.26 11.44
CA THR A 47 6.71 -1.43 12.23
C THR A 47 6.50 -2.90 12.57
N LYS A 48 6.32 -3.19 13.86
CA LYS A 48 6.15 -4.55 14.36
C LYS A 48 4.76 -5.06 13.96
N ILE A 49 4.74 -6.16 13.22
CA ILE A 49 3.52 -6.81 12.75
C ILE A 49 3.61 -8.31 13.06
N ASP A 50 2.50 -8.90 13.50
CA ASP A 50 2.41 -10.34 13.77
C ASP A 50 2.64 -11.15 12.49
N SER A 51 3.49 -12.18 12.54
CA SER A 51 3.83 -12.99 11.38
C SER A 51 2.68 -13.81 10.81
N ASN A 52 1.65 -14.09 11.61
CA ASN A 52 0.41 -14.78 11.23
C ASN A 52 -0.73 -13.78 10.95
N SER A 53 -0.42 -12.62 10.38
CA SER A 53 -1.39 -11.58 10.03
C SER A 53 -1.56 -11.37 8.52
N ILE A 54 -2.65 -10.70 8.17
CA ILE A 54 -2.85 -10.09 6.87
C ILE A 54 -2.52 -8.61 6.98
N VAL A 55 -1.78 -8.08 6.02
CA VAL A 55 -1.55 -6.65 5.87
C VAL A 55 -2.22 -6.17 4.59
N PHE A 56 -3.11 -5.20 4.75
CA PHE A 56 -3.72 -4.45 3.67
C PHE A 56 -3.06 -3.07 3.59
N GLY A 57 -2.75 -2.61 2.39
CA GLY A 57 -2.34 -1.22 2.18
C GLY A 57 -2.86 -0.65 0.87
N PHE A 58 -3.12 0.65 0.85
CA PHE A 58 -3.55 1.39 -0.34
C PHE A 58 -2.62 2.57 -0.64
N SER A 59 -2.37 2.87 -1.93
CA SER A 59 -1.56 4.02 -2.33
C SER A 59 -0.18 4.01 -1.65
N THR A 60 0.20 5.08 -0.95
CA THR A 60 1.40 5.17 -0.12
C THR A 60 1.44 4.14 1.01
N GLY A 61 0.28 3.77 1.58
CA GLY A 61 0.17 2.70 2.57
C GLY A 61 0.47 1.33 1.97
N ALA A 62 0.10 1.09 0.72
CA ALA A 62 0.47 -0.11 -0.02
C ALA A 62 1.99 -0.20 -0.17
N LEU A 63 2.65 0.94 -0.42
CA LEU A 63 4.10 1.01 -0.51
C LEU A 63 4.77 0.65 0.82
N ILE A 64 4.30 1.23 1.93
CA ILE A 64 4.81 0.91 3.27
C ILE A 64 4.58 -0.58 3.58
N ALA A 65 3.38 -1.09 3.34
CA ALA A 65 2.99 -2.49 3.55
C ALA A 65 3.87 -3.47 2.75
N TYR A 66 4.15 -3.14 1.49
CA TYR A 66 5.01 -3.93 0.61
C TYR A 66 6.46 -3.96 1.13
N LYS A 67 6.89 -2.87 1.78
CA LYS A 67 8.26 -2.69 2.29
C LYS A 67 8.49 -3.15 3.71
N LEU A 68 7.48 -3.62 4.42
CA LEU A 68 7.62 -4.17 5.77
C LEU A 68 8.75 -5.20 5.83
N LYS A 69 9.59 -5.07 6.87
CA LYS A 69 10.68 -6.00 7.15
C LYS A 69 10.17 -7.24 7.89
N ALA A 70 9.08 -7.10 8.65
CA ALA A 70 8.42 -8.23 9.31
C ALA A 70 7.78 -9.15 8.26
N PRO A 71 8.04 -10.47 8.30
CA PRO A 71 7.32 -11.42 7.45
C PRO A 71 5.86 -11.48 7.87
N VAL A 72 4.95 -11.61 6.91
CA VAL A 72 3.50 -11.71 7.17
C VAL A 72 2.88 -12.86 6.37
N LYS A 73 1.73 -13.36 6.80
CA LYS A 73 1.05 -14.48 6.12
C LYS A 73 0.55 -14.07 4.74
N LYS A 74 -0.08 -12.89 4.63
CA LYS A 74 -0.61 -12.37 3.36
C LYS A 74 -0.47 -10.85 3.28
N GLY A 75 -0.03 -10.35 2.12
CA GLY A 75 -0.07 -8.94 1.75
C GLY A 75 -1.12 -8.66 0.68
N ILE A 76 -1.92 -7.63 0.85
CA ILE A 76 -2.88 -7.14 -0.16
C ILE A 76 -2.53 -5.69 -0.41
N TYR A 77 -1.97 -5.41 -1.58
CA TYR A 77 -1.42 -4.09 -1.90
C TYR A 77 -2.20 -3.50 -3.08
N CYS A 78 -2.86 -2.37 -2.83
CA CYS A 78 -3.83 -1.78 -3.73
C CYS A 78 -3.33 -0.41 -4.24
N SER A 79 -3.35 -0.22 -5.55
CA SER A 79 -3.01 1.05 -6.21
C SER A 79 -1.68 1.60 -5.71
N MET A 80 -0.68 0.72 -5.59
CA MET A 80 0.60 1.08 -4.97
C MET A 80 1.29 2.14 -5.81
N SER A 81 1.60 3.28 -5.18
CA SER A 81 2.23 4.40 -5.86
C SER A 81 3.57 3.98 -6.45
N GLU A 82 3.74 4.21 -7.76
CA GLU A 82 4.93 3.87 -8.52
C GLU A 82 6.05 4.88 -8.36
N ILE A 83 6.35 5.25 -7.11
CA ILE A 83 7.36 6.27 -6.84
C ILE A 83 8.73 5.66 -7.15
N LEU A 84 9.17 5.80 -8.40
CA LEU A 84 10.40 5.25 -8.94
C LEU A 84 11.32 6.36 -9.45
N GLY A 85 12.55 6.38 -8.93
CA GLY A 85 13.73 6.90 -9.63
C GLY A 85 13.50 8.18 -10.45
N SER A 86 13.52 8.06 -11.78
CA SER A 86 13.46 9.19 -12.73
C SER A 86 12.23 10.08 -12.58
N ASP A 87 11.09 9.56 -12.12
CA ASP A 87 9.86 10.37 -11.96
C ASP A 87 9.95 11.26 -10.72
N VAL A 88 10.63 10.78 -9.67
CA VAL A 88 10.99 11.65 -8.55
C VAL A 88 11.91 12.75 -9.03
N ASN A 89 12.82 12.50 -9.97
CA ASN A 89 13.68 13.56 -10.50
C ASN A 89 12.90 14.61 -11.31
N HIS A 90 11.82 14.24 -11.99
CA HIS A 90 10.98 15.18 -12.75
C HIS A 90 9.95 15.91 -11.86
N ALA A 91 9.54 15.32 -10.74
CA ALA A 91 8.58 15.87 -9.80
C ALA A 91 9.19 16.19 -8.41
N ILE A 92 10.51 16.38 -8.31
CA ILE A 92 11.22 16.33 -7.02
C ILE A 92 10.73 17.40 -6.05
N ASN A 93 10.52 18.62 -6.54
CA ASN A 93 10.05 19.74 -5.73
C ASN A 93 8.63 19.47 -5.20
N HIS A 94 7.79 18.83 -6.01
CA HIS A 94 6.44 18.43 -5.59
C HIS A 94 6.50 17.33 -4.53
N MET A 95 7.36 16.33 -4.72
CA MET A 95 7.57 15.22 -3.78
C MET A 95 8.12 15.71 -2.43
N ILE A 96 9.12 16.62 -2.45
CA ILE A 96 9.66 17.25 -1.24
C ILE A 96 8.56 18.01 -0.50
N LYS A 97 7.72 18.77 -1.21
CA LYS A 97 6.59 19.49 -0.59
C LYS A 97 5.56 18.54 0.03
N LEU A 98 5.29 17.41 -0.62
CA LEU A 98 4.31 16.43 -0.15
C LEU A 98 4.80 15.60 1.03
N PHE A 99 6.02 15.08 0.94
CA PHE A 99 6.54 14.05 1.84
C PHE A 99 7.72 14.49 2.71
N GLY A 100 8.42 15.56 2.34
CA GLY A 100 9.67 15.98 2.97
C GLY A 100 10.90 15.47 2.20
N GLU A 101 12.03 16.13 2.44
CA GLU A 101 13.27 15.88 1.71
C GLU A 101 13.86 14.50 2.00
N GLU A 102 13.90 14.10 3.27
CA GLU A 102 14.42 12.80 3.68
C GLU A 102 13.64 11.65 3.02
N THR A 103 12.31 11.65 3.15
CA THR A 103 11.43 10.65 2.55
C THR A 103 11.57 10.62 1.03
N THR A 104 11.63 11.78 0.38
CA THR A 104 11.80 11.87 -1.07
C THR A 104 13.12 11.25 -1.52
N ASN A 105 14.20 11.48 -0.76
CA ASN A 105 15.50 10.89 -1.02
C ASN A 105 15.52 9.36 -0.87
N GLU A 106 14.82 8.82 0.13
CA GLU A 106 14.65 7.37 0.29
C GLU A 106 13.86 6.77 -0.88
N LEU A 107 12.74 7.39 -1.25
CA LEU A 107 11.89 6.96 -2.37
C LEU A 107 12.68 6.95 -3.69
N ARG A 108 13.52 7.96 -3.93
CA ARG A 108 14.38 8.04 -5.13
C ARG A 108 15.34 6.85 -5.25
N ARG A 109 15.88 6.37 -4.12
CA ARG A 109 16.84 5.26 -4.06
C ARG A 109 16.18 3.88 -3.98
N MET A 110 14.86 3.85 -3.83
CA MET A 110 14.12 2.62 -3.60
C MET A 110 14.13 1.69 -4.82
N ARG A 111 14.19 0.38 -4.53
CA ARG A 111 13.97 -0.71 -5.49
C ARG A 111 12.90 -1.62 -4.94
N TYR A 112 11.87 -1.99 -5.72
CA TYR A 112 10.73 -2.75 -5.16
C TYR A 112 11.12 -4.12 -4.61
N GLY A 113 11.93 -4.93 -5.30
CA GLY A 113 12.26 -6.27 -4.80
C GLY A 113 11.00 -7.11 -4.50
N LYS A 114 11.15 -8.24 -3.80
CA LYS A 114 10.01 -9.09 -3.37
C LYS A 114 9.53 -8.68 -1.98
N PRO A 115 8.21 -8.60 -1.70
CA PRO A 115 7.74 -8.29 -0.36
C PRO A 115 8.01 -9.46 0.59
N LYS A 116 8.04 -9.19 1.90
CA LYS A 116 8.24 -10.23 2.93
C LYS A 116 6.97 -11.04 3.24
N ALA A 117 5.86 -10.75 2.59
CA ALA A 117 4.65 -11.54 2.69
C ALA A 117 4.82 -12.93 2.04
N LYS A 118 4.40 -14.00 2.72
CA LYS A 118 4.46 -15.38 2.21
C LYS A 118 3.60 -15.55 0.96
N LYS A 119 2.43 -14.92 0.96
CA LYS A 119 1.52 -14.77 -0.19
C LYS A 119 1.23 -13.29 -0.38
N PHE A 120 1.08 -12.84 -1.61
CA PHE A 120 0.64 -11.46 -1.83
C PHE A 120 -0.21 -11.32 -3.09
N VAL A 121 -1.01 -10.27 -3.09
CA VAL A 121 -1.86 -9.87 -4.21
C VAL A 121 -1.65 -8.39 -4.46
N LEU A 122 -1.50 -8.02 -5.72
CA LEU A 122 -1.41 -6.65 -6.19
C LEU A 122 -2.72 -6.30 -6.91
N PHE A 123 -3.32 -5.16 -6.58
CA PHE A 123 -4.46 -4.60 -7.28
C PHE A 123 -4.12 -3.24 -7.88
N CYS A 124 -4.69 -2.94 -9.04
CA CYS A 124 -4.58 -1.65 -9.70
C CYS A 124 -5.85 -1.42 -10.53
N GLY A 125 -6.35 -0.19 -10.56
CA GLY A 125 -7.40 0.23 -11.47
C GLY A 125 -6.86 0.32 -12.91
N ASP A 126 -7.67 -0.02 -13.90
CA ASP A 126 -7.26 0.08 -15.31
C ASP A 126 -7.00 1.51 -15.79
N LYS A 127 -7.61 2.53 -15.17
CA LYS A 127 -7.42 3.93 -15.52
C LYS A 127 -6.16 4.57 -14.91
N GLU A 128 -5.54 3.91 -13.93
CA GLU A 128 -4.28 4.34 -13.29
C GLU A 128 -3.10 3.43 -13.67
N MET A 129 -3.35 2.42 -14.50
CA MET A 129 -2.35 1.44 -14.87
C MET A 129 -1.28 2.06 -15.76
N THR A 130 -0.02 1.87 -15.37
CA THR A 130 1.13 2.20 -16.21
C THR A 130 1.89 0.92 -16.60
N GLN A 131 2.77 1.02 -17.60
CA GLN A 131 3.67 -0.09 -17.97
C GLN A 131 4.57 -0.55 -16.81
N ARG A 132 4.80 0.29 -15.80
CA ARG A 132 5.71 0.00 -14.68
C ARG A 132 5.03 -0.88 -13.62
N VAL A 133 3.70 -0.90 -13.57
CA VAL A 133 2.91 -1.69 -12.61
C VAL A 133 3.21 -3.18 -12.85
N PHE A 134 3.40 -3.57 -14.12
CA PHE A 134 3.78 -4.92 -14.52
C PHE A 134 5.16 -5.36 -14.01
N LYS A 135 6.07 -4.41 -13.71
CA LYS A 135 7.40 -4.75 -13.14
C LYS A 135 7.30 -5.25 -11.70
N LEU A 136 6.17 -5.03 -11.03
CA LEU A 136 5.89 -5.52 -9.68
C LEU A 136 5.44 -7.00 -9.66
N GLY A 137 5.18 -7.57 -10.84
CA GLY A 137 4.72 -8.95 -11.01
C GLY A 137 3.28 -9.03 -11.53
N LYS A 138 2.58 -10.12 -11.19
CA LYS A 138 1.18 -10.30 -11.58
C LYS A 138 0.29 -9.34 -10.80
N VAL A 139 -0.38 -8.44 -11.52
CA VAL A 139 -1.30 -7.44 -10.96
C VAL A 139 -2.73 -7.75 -11.40
N ASN A 140 -3.65 -7.77 -10.44
CA ASN A 140 -5.08 -7.92 -10.69
C ASN A 140 -5.66 -6.55 -11.06
N ILE A 141 -6.06 -6.42 -12.33
CA ILE A 141 -6.58 -5.17 -12.88
C ILE A 141 -8.09 -5.09 -12.62
N VAL A 142 -8.53 -4.03 -11.94
CA VAL A 142 -9.95 -3.73 -11.70
C VAL A 142 -10.44 -2.79 -12.81
N LYS A 143 -11.43 -3.24 -13.59
CA LYS A 143 -11.94 -2.48 -14.74
C LYS A 143 -12.71 -1.22 -14.33
N ASN A 144 -12.71 -0.23 -15.22
CA ASN A 144 -13.39 1.05 -15.10
C ASN A 144 -13.06 1.82 -13.80
N THR A 145 -11.85 1.66 -13.29
CA THR A 145 -11.47 2.12 -11.95
C THR A 145 -10.16 2.90 -11.97
N GLY A 146 -10.12 4.06 -11.32
CA GLY A 146 -8.91 4.85 -11.11
C GLY A 146 -8.28 4.62 -9.73
N HIS A 147 -7.66 5.66 -9.19
CA HIS A 147 -7.02 5.65 -7.87
C HIS A 147 -8.02 5.85 -6.73
N GLU A 148 -9.01 4.96 -6.62
CA GLU A 148 -10.08 5.05 -5.63
C GLU A 148 -10.78 3.71 -5.37
N PHE A 149 -11.47 3.59 -4.24
CA PHE A 149 -12.24 2.41 -3.89
C PHE A 149 -13.64 2.41 -4.52
N THR A 150 -13.73 2.09 -5.81
CA THR A 150 -15.02 1.80 -6.47
C THR A 150 -15.67 0.54 -5.88
N LYS A 151 -16.97 0.34 -6.14
CA LYS A 151 -17.69 -0.89 -5.72
C LYS A 151 -16.99 -2.15 -6.22
N ALA A 152 -16.53 -2.15 -7.48
CA ALA A 152 -15.81 -3.27 -8.07
C ALA A 152 -14.46 -3.52 -7.37
N TYR A 153 -13.73 -2.45 -7.05
CA TYR A 153 -12.45 -2.55 -6.31
C TYR A 153 -12.68 -3.19 -4.94
N LYS A 154 -13.64 -2.65 -4.16
CA LYS A 154 -13.98 -3.17 -2.83
C LYS A 154 -14.32 -4.66 -2.88
N GLN A 155 -15.12 -5.08 -3.86
CA GLN A 155 -15.48 -6.48 -4.05
C GLN A 155 -14.27 -7.36 -4.38
N ALA A 156 -13.36 -6.89 -5.24
CA ALA A 156 -12.14 -7.62 -5.58
C ALA A 156 -11.24 -7.83 -4.36
N VAL A 157 -11.08 -6.79 -3.52
CA VAL A 157 -10.32 -6.88 -2.27
C VAL A 157 -10.97 -7.85 -1.29
N LEU A 158 -12.29 -7.77 -1.10
CA LEU A 158 -13.00 -8.66 -0.15
C LEU A 158 -12.92 -10.14 -0.53
N LYS A 159 -12.76 -10.48 -1.81
CA LYS A 159 -12.53 -11.88 -2.23
C LYS A 159 -11.19 -12.43 -1.77
N GLU A 160 -10.24 -11.55 -1.46
CA GLU A 160 -8.92 -11.91 -0.95
C GLU A 160 -8.84 -11.89 0.59
N MET A 161 -9.90 -11.49 1.29
CA MET A 161 -9.98 -11.42 2.75
C MET A 161 -10.58 -12.70 3.34
#